data_AF-A0A286XE30-F1
#
_entry.id   AF-A0A286XE30-F1
#
_cell.length_a   1.000
_cell.length_b   1.000
_cell.length_c   1.000
_cell.angle_alpha   90.00
_cell.angle_beta   90.00
_cell.angle_gamma   90.00
#
_symmetry.space_group_name_H-M   'P 1'
#
loop_
_entity.id
_entity.type
_entity.pdbx_description
1 polymer ?
#
loop_
_entity_poly.entity_id
_entity_poly.type
_entity_poly.pdbx_seq_one_letter_code
_entity_poly.pdbx_strand_id
1 'polypeptide(L)'
;SRATPQTLILDTLCLLLDILAPKMRPVSTQLYSAREKQQLSSLVGTMLTYSLTYRQEHTPDGQYLYRLEPNVEEVCHFPELPARKPLTYQAKQLIAREIEVEKMRRAEALAQARVGPQDAQGMH
;
A
#
# COMPACT_ATOMS: atom_id res chain seq x y z
N SER A 1 -8.47 31.40 12.87
CA SER A 1 -7.77 30.15 13.16
C SER A 1 -6.74 29.88 12.07
N ARG A 2 -5.43 29.93 12.38
CA ARG A 2 -4.39 29.47 11.44
C ARG A 2 -4.15 28.00 11.74
N ALA A 3 -4.61 27.10 10.87
CA ALA A 3 -4.19 25.71 10.93
C ALA A 3 -2.68 25.67 10.71
N THR A 4 -1.94 25.08 11.64
CA THR A 4 -0.50 24.86 11.43
C THR A 4 -0.34 23.75 10.39
N PRO A 5 0.75 23.71 9.61
CA PRO A 5 0.98 22.66 8.62
C PRO A 5 0.87 21.24 9.21
N GLN A 6 1.24 21.08 10.48
CA GLN A 6 1.12 19.84 11.24
C GLN A 6 -0.34 19.39 11.41
N THR A 7 -1.26 20.31 11.69
CA THR A 7 -2.70 20.01 11.78
C THR A 7 -3.24 19.54 10.44
N LEU A 8 -2.88 20.20 9.33
CA LEU A 8 -3.30 19.75 7.99
C LEU A 8 -2.76 18.35 7.63
N ILE A 9 -1.52 18.03 8.02
CA ILE A 9 -0.94 16.72 7.79
C ILE A 9 -1.72 15.65 8.57
N LEU A 10 -2.06 15.91 9.83
CA LEU A 10 -2.83 14.98 10.67
C LEU A 10 -4.26 14.78 10.16
N ASP A 11 -4.92 15.87 9.76
CA ASP A 11 -6.28 15.85 9.21
C ASP A 11 -6.32 15.05 7.89
N THR A 12 -5.29 15.17 7.05
CA THR A 12 -5.22 14.45 5.77
C THR A 12 -4.76 13.00 5.92
N LEU A 13 -3.90 12.69 6.89
CA LEU A 13 -3.44 11.33 7.16
C LEU A 13 -4.58 10.42 7.63
N CYS A 14 -5.50 10.96 8.43
CA CYS A 14 -6.73 10.31 8.82
C CYS A 14 -7.57 9.84 7.62
N LEU A 15 -7.74 10.72 6.63
CA LEU A 15 -8.49 10.43 5.41
C LEU A 15 -7.76 9.44 4.51
N LEU A 16 -6.43 9.50 4.47
CA LEU A 16 -5.62 8.52 3.76
C LEU A 16 -5.86 7.11 4.30
N LEU A 17 -5.86 6.93 5.63
CA LEU A 17 -6.13 5.62 6.24
C LEU A 17 -7.49 5.03 5.85
N ASP A 18 -8.51 5.88 5.68
CA ASP A 18 -9.83 5.42 5.22
C ASP A 18 -9.79 4.95 3.75
N ILE A 19 -8.98 5.61 2.91
CA ILE A 19 -8.72 5.17 1.52
C ILE A 19 -7.96 3.84 1.50
N LEU A 20 -7.04 3.61 2.46
CA LEU A 20 -6.27 2.38 2.56
C LEU A 20 -7.10 1.16 2.97
N ALA A 21 -8.34 1.37 3.45
CA ALA A 21 -9.24 0.30 3.88
C ALA A 21 -10.46 0.10 2.96
N PRO A 22 -10.28 -0.14 1.64
CA PRO A 22 -11.41 -0.34 0.75
C PRO A 22 -12.13 -1.66 1.07
N LYS A 23 -13.43 -1.69 0.78
CA LYS A 23 -14.23 -2.92 0.84
C LYS A 23 -13.80 -3.87 -0.27
N MET A 24 -12.85 -4.75 0.03
CA MET A 24 -12.33 -5.76 -0.88
C MET A 24 -12.58 -7.15 -0.31
N ARG A 25 -13.01 -8.08 -1.17
CA ARG A 25 -13.16 -9.49 -0.75
C ARG A 25 -11.77 -10.11 -0.65
N PRO A 26 -11.37 -10.73 0.48
CA PRO A 26 -10.06 -11.35 0.62
C PRO A 26 -10.02 -12.73 -0.09
N VAL A 27 -10.39 -12.76 -1.37
CA VAL A 27 -10.35 -13.96 -2.22
C VAL A 27 -9.25 -13.80 -3.27
N SER A 28 -8.95 -14.89 -3.98
CA SER A 28 -7.99 -14.85 -5.10
C SER A 28 -8.32 -13.73 -6.08
N THR A 29 -7.31 -12.93 -6.45
CA THR A 29 -7.43 -11.83 -7.42
C THR A 29 -7.91 -12.31 -8.80
N GLN A 30 -7.78 -13.60 -9.09
CA GLN A 30 -8.32 -14.20 -10.31
C GLN A 30 -9.86 -14.14 -10.36
N LEU A 31 -10.52 -14.17 -9.20
CA LEU A 31 -11.99 -14.12 -9.07
C LEU A 31 -12.54 -12.69 -9.02
N TYR A 32 -11.67 -11.69 -9.12
CA TYR A 32 -12.07 -10.29 -9.11
C TYR A 32 -12.64 -9.88 -10.47
N SER A 33 -13.73 -9.12 -10.42
CA SER A 33 -14.22 -8.34 -11.56
C SER A 33 -13.18 -7.32 -12.02
N ALA A 34 -13.32 -6.80 -13.25
CA ALA A 34 -12.45 -5.75 -13.76
C ALA A 34 -12.43 -4.51 -12.83
N ARG A 35 -13.58 -4.17 -12.24
CA ARG A 35 -13.71 -3.08 -11.27
C ARG A 35 -12.92 -3.36 -9.99
N GLU A 36 -13.06 -4.54 -9.40
CA GLU A 36 -12.32 -4.93 -8.20
C GLU A 36 -10.79 -4.92 -8.46
N LYS A 37 -10.36 -5.41 -9.63
CA LYS A 37 -8.94 -5.35 -10.03
C LYS A 37 -8.43 -3.91 -10.14
N GLN A 38 -9.22 -3.03 -10.76
CA GLN A 38 -8.87 -1.61 -10.87
C GLN A 38 -8.78 -0.94 -9.50
N GLN A 39 -9.70 -1.26 -8.58
CA GLN A 39 -9.66 -0.74 -7.21
C GLN A 39 -8.41 -1.19 -6.46
N LEU A 40 -8.07 -2.49 -6.56
CA LEU A 40 -6.85 -3.03 -5.97
C LEU A 40 -5.58 -2.37 -6.55
N SER A 41 -5.50 -2.24 -7.87
CA SER A 41 -4.37 -1.58 -8.53
C SER A 41 -4.22 -0.12 -8.11
N SER A 42 -5.33 0.60 -7.99
CA SER A 42 -5.34 2.01 -7.55
C SER A 42 -4.90 2.14 -6.08
N LEU A 43 -5.35 1.23 -5.22
CA LEU A 43 -4.89 1.15 -3.83
C LEU A 43 -3.38 0.90 -3.75
N VAL A 44 -2.88 -0.13 -4.43
CA VAL A 44 -1.46 -0.49 -4.46
C VAL A 44 -0.62 0.68 -4.97
N GLY A 45 -1.06 1.35 -6.04
CA GLY A 45 -0.41 2.54 -6.57
C GLY A 45 -0.35 3.69 -5.57
N THR A 46 -1.43 3.90 -4.83
CA THR A 46 -1.50 4.92 -3.75
C THR A 46 -0.52 4.58 -2.64
N MET A 47 -0.55 3.35 -2.12
CA MET A 47 0.37 2.91 -1.06
C MET A 47 1.83 3.06 -1.46
N LEU A 48 2.19 2.63 -2.69
CA LEU A 48 3.54 2.82 -3.20
C LEU A 48 3.95 4.29 -3.33
N THR A 49 3.03 5.18 -3.72
CA THR A 49 3.30 6.63 -3.83
C THR A 49 3.64 7.23 -2.47
N TYR A 50 2.99 6.77 -1.40
CA TYR A 50 3.26 7.18 -0.03
C TYR A 50 4.30 6.30 0.69
N SER A 51 4.99 5.41 -0.03
CA SER A 51 5.97 4.46 0.52
C SER A 51 5.42 3.60 1.67
N LEU A 52 4.15 3.23 1.58
CA LEU A 52 3.44 2.39 2.55
C LEU A 52 3.43 0.93 2.11
N THR A 53 3.58 0.01 3.07
CA THR A 53 3.37 -1.43 2.86
C THR A 53 2.86 -2.10 4.13
N TYR A 54 2.30 -3.30 4.02
CA TYR A 54 2.01 -4.15 5.18
C TYR A 54 3.15 -5.14 5.37
N ARG A 55 3.83 -5.08 6.52
CA ARG A 55 4.89 -6.01 6.90
C ARG A 55 4.36 -7.05 7.88
N GLN A 56 4.74 -8.31 7.66
CA GLN A 56 4.45 -9.38 8.59
C GLN A 56 5.42 -9.28 9.78
N GLU A 57 4.87 -9.14 10.97
CA GLU A 57 5.60 -9.10 12.23
C GLU A 57 5.23 -10.31 13.08
N HIS A 58 6.22 -10.80 13.82
CA HIS A 58 6.03 -11.83 14.82
C HIS A 58 5.86 -11.16 16.18
N THR A 59 4.71 -11.37 16.83
CA THR A 59 4.47 -10.83 18.17
C THR A 59 5.23 -11.62 19.22
N PRO A 60 5.52 -11.03 20.39
CA PRO A 60 6.09 -11.74 21.54
C PRO A 60 5.25 -12.97 21.96
N ASP A 61 3.94 -12.92 21.71
CA ASP A 61 2.98 -13.98 22.04
C ASP A 61 2.96 -15.13 20.99
N GLY A 62 3.86 -15.09 19.99
CA GLY A 62 3.98 -16.14 18.98
C GLY A 62 3.02 -16.02 17.80
N GLN A 63 2.30 -14.91 17.66
CA GLN A 63 1.34 -14.70 16.58
C GLN A 63 1.97 -13.91 15.43
N TYR A 64 1.48 -14.13 14.22
CA TYR A 64 1.83 -13.29 13.08
C TYR A 64 0.76 -12.24 12.86
N LEU A 65 1.17 -10.97 12.74
CA LEU A 65 0.29 -9.88 12.35
C LEU A 65 0.87 -9.11 11.18
N TYR A 66 0.01 -8.45 10.41
CA TYR A 66 0.44 -7.47 9.43
C TYR A 66 0.30 -6.05 9.99
N ARG A 67 1.43 -5.34 10.09
CA ARG A 67 1.49 -3.93 10.51
C ARG A 67 1.77 -3.05 9.30
N LEU A 68 1.14 -1.88 9.26
CA LEU A 68 1.46 -0.87 8.25
C LEU A 68 2.84 -0.29 8.55
N GLU A 69 3.69 -0.18 7.53
CA GLU A 69 5.02 0.40 7.61
C GLU A 69 5.17 1.53 6.57
N PRO A 70 5.53 2.75 7.01
CA PRO A 70 5.59 3.24 8.40
C PRO A 70 4.24 3.13 9.13
N ASN A 71 4.28 3.01 10.46
CA ASN A 71 3.09 2.82 11.30
C ASN A 71 2.30 4.11 11.50
N VAL A 72 1.70 4.60 10.43
CA VAL A 72 0.86 5.81 10.44
C VAL A 72 -0.50 5.58 11.11
N GLU A 73 -0.87 4.33 11.39
CA GLU A 73 -2.09 4.01 12.16
C GLU A 73 -1.99 4.51 13.61
N GLU A 74 -0.80 4.47 14.23
CA GLU A 74 -0.56 4.99 15.60
C GLU A 74 -0.70 6.51 15.69
N VAL A 75 -0.28 7.25 14.65
CA VAL A 75 -0.36 8.72 14.61
C VAL A 75 -1.81 9.20 14.51
N CYS A 76 -2.67 8.39 13.91
CA CYS A 76 -4.07 8.72 13.67
C CYS A 76 -5.03 8.19 14.75
N HIS A 77 -4.50 7.80 15.92
CA HIS A 77 -5.29 7.36 17.07
C HIS A 77 -5.63 8.54 17.97
N PHE A 78 -6.83 9.10 17.79
CA PHE A 78 -7.35 10.20 18.60
C PHE A 78 -8.37 9.67 19.62
N PRO A 79 -8.22 9.94 20.92
CA PRO A 79 -9.16 9.49 21.95
C PRO A 79 -10.60 9.94 21.72
N GLU A 80 -10.79 11.06 21.04
CA GLU A 80 -12.07 11.70 20.77
C GLU A 80 -12.79 11.10 19.55
N LEU A 81 -12.08 10.32 18.72
CA LEU A 81 -12.62 9.71 17.51
C LEU A 81 -12.87 8.21 17.70
N PRO A 82 -13.92 7.65 17.07
CA PRO A 82 -14.13 6.21 17.09
C PRO A 82 -12.94 5.49 16.45
N ALA A 83 -12.55 4.36 17.05
CA ALA A 83 -11.50 3.52 16.49
C ALA A 83 -11.88 3.08 15.07
N ARG A 84 -10.95 3.26 14.11
CA ARG A 84 -11.11 2.75 12.75
C ARG A 84 -11.19 1.23 12.79
N LYS A 85 -12.09 0.67 11.98
CA LYS A 85 -12.15 -0.79 11.82
C LYS A 85 -10.91 -1.25 11.06
N PRO A 86 -10.04 -2.07 11.67
CA PRO A 86 -8.85 -2.54 11.00
C PRO A 86 -9.23 -3.47 9.84
N LEU A 87 -8.39 -3.49 8.81
CA LEU A 87 -8.46 -4.50 7.76
C LEU A 87 -8.25 -5.90 8.34
N THR A 88 -8.92 -6.89 7.75
CA THR A 88 -8.71 -8.30 8.11
C THR A 88 -7.30 -8.74 7.76
N TYR A 89 -6.77 -9.74 8.48
CA TYR A 89 -5.44 -10.28 8.21
C TYR A 89 -5.25 -10.69 6.74
N GLN A 90 -6.26 -11.37 6.17
CA GLN A 90 -6.23 -11.81 4.77
C GLN A 90 -6.22 -10.65 3.78
N ALA A 91 -6.94 -9.54 4.07
CA ALA A 91 -6.90 -8.35 3.24
C ALA A 91 -5.51 -7.68 3.29
N LYS A 92 -4.92 -7.57 4.49
CA LYS A 92 -3.56 -7.03 4.65
C LYS A 92 -2.53 -7.88 3.90
N GLN A 93 -2.61 -9.21 4.01
CA GLN A 93 -1.74 -10.14 3.29
C GLN A 93 -1.88 -10.01 1.77
N LEU A 94 -3.12 -9.91 1.27
CA LEU A 94 -3.40 -9.71 -0.14
C LEU A 94 -2.74 -8.42 -0.66
N ILE A 95 -2.95 -7.31 0.04
CA ILE A 95 -2.38 -6.01 -0.32
C ILE A 95 -0.86 -6.05 -0.29
N ALA A 96 -0.25 -6.63 0.75
CA ALA A 96 1.20 -6.79 0.85
C ALA A 96 1.78 -7.54 -0.35
N ARG A 97 1.15 -8.66 -0.73
CA ARG A 97 1.56 -9.45 -1.89
C ARG A 97 1.50 -8.63 -3.18
N GLU A 98 0.41 -7.92 -3.41
CA GLU A 98 0.19 -7.16 -4.65
C GLU A 98 1.13 -5.95 -4.75
N ILE A 99 1.51 -5.35 -3.61
CA ILE A 99 2.57 -4.34 -3.54
C ILE A 99 3.90 -4.91 -4.03
N GLU A 100 4.31 -6.07 -3.53
CA GLU A 100 5.58 -6.70 -3.94
C GLU A 100 5.57 -7.08 -5.43
N VAL A 101 4.45 -7.58 -5.94
CA VAL A 101 4.27 -7.85 -7.38
C VAL A 101 4.43 -6.58 -8.21
N GLU A 102 3.79 -5.48 -7.81
CA GLU A 102 3.89 -4.21 -8.55
C GLU A 102 5.29 -3.60 -8.44
N LYS A 103 6.00 -3.76 -7.31
CA LYS A 103 7.41 -3.36 -7.20
C LYS A 103 8.29 -4.11 -8.19
N MET A 104 8.14 -5.44 -8.28
CA MET A 104 8.88 -6.25 -9.25
C MET A 104 8.59 -5.79 -10.68
N ARG A 105 7.31 -5.60 -11.03
CA ARG A 105 6.90 -5.12 -12.36
C ARG A 105 7.53 -3.77 -12.72
N ARG A 106 7.58 -2.82 -11.78
CA ARG A 106 8.21 -1.51 -12.00
C ARG A 106 9.73 -1.62 -12.13
N ALA A 107 10.37 -2.48 -11.34
CA ALA A 107 11.80 -2.73 -11.42
C ALA A 107 12.19 -3.36 -12.77
N GLU A 108 11.43 -4.34 -13.25
CA GLU A 108 11.61 -4.96 -14.57
C GLU A 108 11.46 -3.93 -15.70
N ALA A 109 10.44 -3.07 -15.65
CA ALA A 109 10.24 -2.02 -16.65
C ALA A 109 11.42 -1.02 -16.67
N LEU A 110 11.94 -0.65 -15.50
CA LEU A 110 13.12 0.21 -15.39
C LEU A 110 14.39 -0.47 -15.93
N ALA A 111 14.56 -1.77 -15.69
CA ALA A 111 15.67 -2.55 -16.22
C ALA A 111 15.61 -2.64 -17.75
N GLN A 112 14.44 -2.92 -18.33
CA GLN A 112 14.23 -2.96 -19.78
C GLN A 112 14.50 -1.60 -20.43
N ALA A 113 14.06 -0.51 -19.81
CA ALA A 113 14.30 0.84 -20.33
C ALA A 113 15.80 1.21 -20.38
N ARG A 114 16.62 0.65 -19.48
CA ARG A 114 18.08 0.85 -19.47
C ARG A 114 18.83 0.05 -20.53
N VAL A 115 18.22 -1.01 -21.08
CA VAL A 115 18.84 -1.92 -22.07
C VAL A 115 18.50 -1.51 -23.52
N GLY A 116 17.61 -0.53 -23.73
CA GLY A 116 17.33 0.02 -25.06
C GLY A 116 18.35 1.09 -25.53
N PRO A 117 18.28 1.51 -26.80
CA PRO A 117 19.01 1.04 -27.98
C PRO A 117 20.47 1.56 -28.10
N GLN A 118 21.27 1.61 -27.03
CA GLN A 118 22.68 2.02 -27.14
C GLN A 118 23.62 0.88 -27.58
N ASP A 119 23.22 -0.38 -27.42
CA ASP A 119 24.06 -1.55 -27.74
C ASP A 119 23.98 -2.00 -29.21
N ALA A 120 23.16 -1.34 -30.05
CA ALA A 120 23.01 -1.68 -31.46
C ALA A 120 23.91 -0.88 -32.42
N GLN A 121 24.68 0.09 -31.92
CA GLN A 121 25.46 1.03 -32.75
C GLN A 121 26.98 0.77 -32.76
N GLY A 122 27.45 -0.31 -32.11
CA GLY A 122 28.87 -0.65 -32.02
C GLY A 122 29.39 -1.70 -33.01
N MET A 123 28.60 -2.08 -34.03
CA MET A 123 28.98 -3.13 -34.97
C MET A 123 28.75 -2.72 -36.43
N HIS A 124 29.52 -1.73 -36.89
CA HIS A 124 29.79 -1.47 -38.30
C HIS A 124 31.22 -0.97 -38.50
#